data_AF-A0A3M8K8N8-F1
#
_entry.id   AF-A0A3M8K8N8-F1
#
_cell.length_a   1.000
_cell.length_b   1.000
_cell.length_c   1.000
_cell.angle_alpha   90.00
_cell.angle_beta   90.00
_cell.angle_gamma   90.00
#
_symmetry.space_group_name_H-M   'P 1'
#
loop_
_entity.id
_entity.type
_entity.pdbx_description
1 polymer ?
#
loop_
_entity_poly.entity_id
_entity_poly.type
_entity_poly.pdbx_seq_one_letter_code
_entity_poly.pdbx_strand_id
1 'polypeptide(L)' 'MARGDDSNYTFQPVRVVVAAVIFTGLVIWQADLGWAAWLPTLIAMVLIFAGMNVFYNWANIKLNAMGRRAREAGEEF' A
#
# COMPACT_ATOMS: atom_id res chain seq x y z
N MET A 1 -26.96 15.24 -5.06
CA MET A 1 -25.62 15.34 -5.66
C MET A 1 -24.81 14.16 -5.15
N ALA A 2 -24.58 13.15 -5.99
CA ALA A 2 -23.85 11.95 -5.63
C ALA A 2 -22.42 12.34 -5.21
N ARG A 3 -22.01 11.95 -4.00
CA ARG A 3 -20.64 12.15 -3.51
C ARG A 3 -19.75 11.23 -4.32
N GLY A 4 -19.18 11.77 -5.40
CA GLY A 4 -18.19 11.12 -6.25
C GLY A 4 -16.86 10.96 -5.53
N ASP A 5 -16.86 10.19 -4.45
CA ASP A 5 -15.64 9.75 -3.78
C ASP A 5 -15.39 8.29 -4.16
N ASP A 6 -15.37 8.04 -5.47
CA ASP A 6 -14.51 7.01 -6.02
C ASP A 6 -13.08 7.48 -5.76
N SER A 7 -12.63 7.35 -4.51
CA SER A 7 -11.23 7.51 -4.15
C SER A 7 -10.49 6.34 -4.79
N ASN A 8 -10.31 6.40 -6.11
CA ASN A 8 -9.58 5.45 -6.88
C ASN A 8 -8.18 5.42 -6.28
N TYR A 9 -7.90 4.37 -5.52
CA TYR A 9 -6.58 4.14 -4.98
C TYR A 9 -5.66 3.84 -6.17
N THR A 10 -5.08 4.90 -6.73
CA THR A 10 -4.13 4.78 -7.83
C THR A 10 -2.81 4.32 -7.24
N PHE A 11 -2.33 3.17 -7.71
CA PHE A 11 -0.98 2.71 -7.40
C PHE A 11 0.03 3.79 -7.82
N GLN A 12 0.85 4.28 -6.89
CA GLN A 12 1.83 5.33 -7.13
C GLN A 12 3.24 4.74 -7.11
N PRO A 13 3.74 4.19 -8.24
CA PRO A 13 5.02 3.49 -8.30
C PRO A 13 6.19 4.38 -7.88
N VAL A 14 6.15 5.67 -8.22
CA VAL A 14 7.17 6.64 -7.82
C VAL A 14 7.27 6.76 -6.30
N ARG A 15 6.12 6.81 -5.58
CA ARG A 15 6.12 6.84 -4.11
C ARG A 15 6.70 5.57 -3.51
N VAL A 16 6.40 4.41 -4.09
CA VAL A 16 6.97 3.12 -3.64
C VAL A 16 8.49 3.14 -3.76
N VAL A 17 9.02 3.57 -4.91
CA VAL A 17 10.47 3.64 -5.13
C VAL A 17 11.13 4.65 -4.18
N VAL A 18 10.56 5.85 -4.04
CA VAL A 18 11.10 6.88 -3.13
C VAL A 18 11.10 6.39 -1.68
N ALA A 19 9.98 5.81 -1.22
CA ALA A 19 9.90 5.25 0.12
C ALA A 19 10.91 4.10 0.32
N ALA A 20 11.04 3.22 -0.67
CA ALA A 20 11.98 2.11 -0.61
C ALA A 20 13.44 2.59 -0.50
N VAL A 21 13.84 3.61 -1.25
CA VAL A 21 15.20 4.19 -1.17
C VAL A 21 15.45 4.78 0.22
N ILE A 22 14.52 5.57 0.75
CA ILE A 22 14.65 6.17 2.09
C ILE A 22 14.77 5.09 3.16
N PHE A 23 13.86 4.12 3.17
CA PHE A 23 13.87 3.04 4.16
C PHE A 23 15.06 2.10 4.02
N THR A 24 15.59 1.92 2.81
CA THR A 24 16.84 1.18 2.60
C THR A 24 18.00 1.86 3.32
N GLY A 25 18.15 3.18 3.18
CA GLY A 25 19.17 3.92 3.91
C GLY A 25 18.99 3.83 5.43
N LEU A 26 17.75 3.94 5.90
CA LEU A 26 17.42 3.81 7.33
C LEU A 26 17.76 2.43 7.88
N VAL A 27 17.40 1.35 7.16
CA VAL A 27 17.69 -0.03 7.60
C VAL A 27 19.19 -0.29 7.64
N ILE A 28 19.92 0.12 6.60
CA ILE A 28 21.39 -0.02 6.58
C ILE A 28 22.02 0.72 7.75
N TRP A 29 21.57 1.95 8.02
CA TRP A 29 22.11 2.77 9.10
C TRP A 29 21.75 2.22 10.50
N GLN A 30 20.49 1.86 10.72
CA GLN A 30 20.00 1.42 12.03
C GLN A 30 20.50 0.01 12.40
N ALA A 31 20.70 -0.85 11.42
CA ALA A 31 21.18 -2.21 11.63
C ALA A 31 22.70 -2.37 11.41
N ASP A 32 23.42 -1.25 11.22
CA ASP A 32 24.87 -1.22 10.98
C ASP A 32 25.32 -2.19 9.87
N LEU A 33 24.55 -2.24 8.78
CA LEU A 33 24.82 -3.14 7.68
C LEU A 33 25.96 -2.59 6.81
N GLY A 34 26.84 -3.47 6.37
CA GLY A 34 27.85 -3.11 5.38
C GLY A 34 27.22 -2.63 4.07
N TRP A 35 27.92 -1.75 3.34
CA TRP A 35 27.42 -1.16 2.10
C TRP A 35 26.93 -2.20 1.07
N ALA A 36 27.54 -3.39 1.02
CA ALA A 36 27.12 -4.49 0.15
C ALA A 36 25.65 -4.92 0.33
N ALA A 37 25.02 -4.62 1.47
CA ALA A 37 23.62 -4.91 1.73
C ALA A 37 22.64 -3.94 1.05
N TRP A 38 23.11 -2.90 0.35
CA TRP A 38 22.23 -1.87 -0.20
C TRP A 38 21.21 -2.41 -1.20
N LEU A 39 21.66 -3.22 -2.16
CA LEU A 39 20.82 -3.75 -3.22
C LEU A 39 19.79 -4.78 -2.71
N PRO A 40 20.16 -5.81 -1.92
CA PRO A 40 19.17 -6.74 -1.39
C PRO A 40 18.16 -6.05 -0.46
N THR A 41 18.60 -5.08 0.35
CA THR A 41 17.69 -4.29 1.20
C THR A 41 16.73 -3.48 0.35
N LEU A 42 17.20 -2.84 -0.72
CA LEU A 42 16.34 -2.07 -1.64
C LEU A 42 15.28 -2.94 -2.28
N ILE A 43 15.66 -4.12 -2.77
CA ILE A 43 14.73 -5.08 -3.37
C ILE A 43 13.67 -5.49 -2.33
N ALA A 44 14.09 -5.82 -1.10
CA ALA A 44 13.17 -6.17 -0.02
C ALA A 44 12.18 -5.02 0.28
N MET A 45 12.66 -3.77 0.37
CA MET A 45 11.81 -2.61 0.63
C MET A 45 10.81 -2.36 -0.50
N VAL A 46 11.22 -2.46 -1.76
CA VAL A 46 10.30 -2.33 -2.91
C VAL A 46 9.21 -3.39 -2.83
N LEU A 47 9.55 -4.65 -2.55
CA LEU A 47 8.57 -5.74 -2.44
C LEU A 47 7.58 -5.50 -1.29
N ILE A 48 8.06 -5.05 -0.12
CA ILE A 48 7.21 -4.72 1.02
C ILE A 48 6.22 -3.60 0.66
N PHE A 49 6.72 -2.47 0.15
CA PHE A 49 5.87 -1.33 -0.17
C PHE A 49 4.90 -1.60 -1.33
N ALA A 50 5.35 -2.28 -2.38
CA ALA A 50 4.48 -2.70 -3.47
C ALA A 50 3.40 -3.67 -2.97
N GLY A 51 3.79 -4.67 -2.15
CA GLY A 51 2.86 -5.62 -1.55
C GLY A 51 1.82 -4.95 -0.67
N MET A 52 2.21 -3.99 0.15
CA MET A 52 1.28 -3.19 0.95
C MET A 52 0.28 -2.43 0.08
N ASN A 53 0.73 -1.81 -1.02
CA ASN A 53 -0.17 -1.11 -1.93
C ASN A 53 -1.20 -2.06 -2.56
N VAL A 54 -0.76 -3.24 -3.01
CA VAL A 54 -1.66 -4.27 -3.54
C VAL A 54 -2.66 -4.72 -2.48
N PHE A 55 -2.19 -4.95 -1.26
CA PHE A 55 -3.04 -5.33 -0.13
C PHE A 55 -4.09 -4.27 0.20
N TYR A 56 -3.70 -2.99 0.27
CA TYR A 56 -4.63 -1.89 0.54
C TYR A 56 -5.71 -1.79 -0.55
N ASN A 57 -5.33 -1.94 -1.82
CA ASN A 57 -6.30 -1.91 -2.90
C ASN A 57 -7.30 -3.07 -2.79
N TRP A 58 -6.81 -4.28 -2.52
CA TRP A 58 -7.65 -5.46 -2.31
C TRP A 58 -8.59 -5.28 -1.10
N ALA A 59 -8.06 -4.79 0.02
CA ALA A 59 -8.83 -4.56 1.24
C ALA A 59 -9.95 -3.52 1.01
N ASN A 60 -9.65 -2.43 0.31
CA ASN A 60 -10.64 -1.41 -0.04
C ASN A 60 -11.77 -2.00 -0.91
N ILE A 61 -11.43 -2.80 -1.93
CA ILE A 61 -12.44 -3.46 -2.79
C ILE A 61 -13.34 -4.37 -1.94
N LYS A 62 -12.74 -5.17 -1.04
CA LYS A 62 -13.46 -6.09 -0.16
C LYS A 62 -14.38 -5.35 0.81
N LEU A 63 -13.88 -4.30 1.46
CA LEU A 63 -14.64 -3.48 2.41
C LEU A 63 -15.80 -2.76 1.73
N ASN A 64 -15.57 -2.17 0.55
CA ASN A 64 -16.63 -1.52 -0.22
C ASN A 64 -17.72 -2.51 -0.64
N ALA A 65 -17.36 -3.73 -1.02
CA ALA A 65 -18.34 -4.77 -1.35
C ALA A 65 -19.19 -5.19 -0.14
N MET A 66 -18.58 -5.32 1.04
CA MET A 66 -19.32 -5.62 2.28
C MET A 66 -20.21 -4.46 2.72
N GLY A 67 -19.71 -3.21 2.61
CA GLY A 67 -20.47 -2.01 2.94
C GLY A 67 -21.70 -1.81 2.05
N ARG A 68 -21.61 -2.11 0.75
CA ARG A 68 -22.77 -2.08 -0.15
C ARG A 68 -23.84 -3.11 0.25
N ARG A 69 -23.43 -4.36 0.48
CA ARG A 69 -24.36 -5.43 0.91
C ARG A 69 -25.05 -5.11 2.23
N ALA A 70 -24.33 -4.51 3.18
CA ALA A 70 -24.90 -4.11 4.47
C ALA A 70 -25.92 -2.95 4.33
N ARG A 71 -25.70 -2.03 3.39
CA ARG A 71 -26.66 -0.95 3.08
C ARG A 71 -27.91 -1.47 2.40
N GLU A 72 -27.76 -2.33 1.38
CA GLU A 72 -28.88 -2.94 0.66
C GLU A 72 -29.77 -3.75 1.62
N ALA A 73 -29.18 -4.53 2.53
CA ALA A 73 -29.93 -5.28 3.54
C ALA A 73 -30.59 -4.40 4.62
N GLY A 74 -30.13 -3.15 4.79
CA GLY A 74 -30.71 -2.19 5.74
C GLY A 74 -31.83 -1.34 5.14
N GLU A 75 -31.94 -1.26 3.81
CA GLU A 75 -33.01 -0.56 3.10
C GLU A 75 -34.22 -1.45 2.79
N GLU A 76 -34.11 -2.78 2.97
CA GLU A 76 -35.22 -3.75 2.83
C GLU A 76 -36.12 -3.88 4.08
N PHE A 77 -35.85 -3.11 5.15
CA PHE A 77 -36.70 -3.02 6.36
C PHE A 77 -37.26 -1.61 6.55
#